data_AF-A0A944KQ30-F1
#
_entry.id   AF-A0A944KQ30-F1
#
_cell.length_a   1.000
_cell.length_b   1.000
_cell.length_c   1.000
_cell.angle_alpha   90.00
_cell.angle_beta   90.00
_cell.angle_gamma   90.00
#
_symmetry.space_group_name_H-M   'P 1'
#
loop_
_entity.id
_entity.type
_entity.pdbx_description
1 polymer ?
#
loop_
_entity_poly.entity_id
_entity_poly.type
_entity_poly.pdbx_seq_one_letter_code
_entity_poly.pdbx_strand_id
1 'polypeptide(L)'
;MDKGAEAREYRTEELARAAGITVRTLRFYRERKLLPPPRREGRIAWYDSRHLARLRTIAALLERGHTLTGIADLATTFESGRDVGELLGLGEDSADVAATWTEETPVRLTPEDLADYFAGEVTPENFAAALELGYLATDGEEIVHISRRLLDVSAALVREGVPLAAVLKAGREVRKHTTAMAEIFTDMVRTHMSGDAPGDATNGATRDATGNATEAPAASLERLRPLAKSVVEAELSMALDRLMRAEKDA
;
A
#
# COMPACT_ATOMS: atom_id res chain seq x y z
N MET A 1 -27.68 3.93 6.53
CA MET A 1 -28.26 2.62 6.90
C MET A 1 -28.19 1.75 5.66
N ASP A 2 -27.06 1.08 5.48
CA ASP A 2 -26.84 0.19 4.34
C ASP A 2 -27.30 -1.21 4.74
N LYS A 3 -28.35 -1.71 4.07
CA LYS A 3 -28.90 -3.04 4.34
C LYS A 3 -27.87 -4.04 3.83
N GLY A 4 -27.33 -4.86 4.74
CA GLY A 4 -26.38 -5.92 4.43
C GLY A 4 -26.78 -6.66 3.16
N ALA A 5 -25.88 -6.63 2.17
CA ALA A 5 -25.96 -7.51 1.03
C ALA A 5 -26.06 -8.93 1.59
N GLU A 6 -27.24 -9.55 1.48
CA GLU A 6 -27.44 -10.95 1.85
C GLU A 6 -26.30 -11.74 1.20
N ALA A 7 -25.50 -12.41 2.03
CA ALA A 7 -24.38 -13.23 1.59
C ALA A 7 -24.96 -14.36 0.74
N ARG A 8 -25.12 -14.12 -0.56
CA ARG A 8 -25.73 -15.05 -1.49
C ARG A 8 -24.86 -16.30 -1.52
N GLU A 9 -25.41 -17.39 -1.02
CA GLU A 9 -24.76 -18.69 -1.09
C GLU A 9 -25.07 -19.36 -2.43
N TYR A 10 -24.04 -19.95 -3.02
CA TYR A 10 -24.07 -20.64 -4.29
C TYR A 10 -23.70 -22.11 -4.06
N ARG A 11 -24.42 -23.01 -4.69
CA ARG A 11 -23.94 -24.38 -4.89
C ARG A 11 -22.95 -24.43 -6.06
N THR A 12 -22.23 -25.54 -6.18
CA THR A 12 -21.18 -25.72 -7.19
C THR A 12 -21.65 -25.37 -8.62
N GLU A 13 -22.84 -25.83 -9.03
CA GLU A 13 -23.38 -25.58 -10.37
C GLU A 13 -23.81 -24.12 -10.56
N GLU A 14 -24.37 -23.51 -9.53
CA GLU A 14 -24.82 -22.11 -9.55
C GLU A 14 -23.64 -21.16 -9.62
N LEU A 15 -22.58 -21.43 -8.84
CA LEU A 15 -21.35 -20.65 -8.86
C LEU A 15 -20.67 -20.73 -10.23
N ALA A 16 -20.52 -21.94 -10.78
CA ALA A 16 -19.93 -22.14 -12.10
C ALA A 16 -20.68 -21.34 -13.18
N ARG A 17 -22.03 -21.40 -13.15
CA ARG A 17 -22.87 -20.63 -14.06
C ARG A 17 -22.73 -19.12 -13.85
N ALA A 18 -22.73 -18.65 -12.61
CA ALA A 18 -22.58 -17.23 -12.28
C ALA A 18 -21.22 -16.65 -12.67
N ALA A 19 -20.18 -17.48 -12.65
CA ALA A 19 -18.83 -17.14 -13.08
C ALA A 19 -18.58 -17.38 -14.59
N GLY A 20 -19.55 -17.91 -15.34
CA GLY A 20 -19.40 -18.17 -16.77
C GLY A 20 -18.45 -19.33 -17.10
N ILE A 21 -18.18 -20.24 -16.16
CA ILE A 21 -17.25 -21.38 -16.33
C ILE A 21 -17.95 -22.72 -16.17
N THR A 22 -17.28 -23.80 -16.56
CA THR A 22 -17.79 -25.16 -16.33
C THR A 22 -17.54 -25.61 -14.89
N VAL A 23 -18.35 -26.55 -14.40
CA VAL A 23 -18.11 -27.22 -13.10
C VAL A 23 -16.75 -27.92 -13.08
N ARG A 24 -16.28 -28.43 -14.22
CA ARG A 24 -14.95 -29.04 -14.36
C ARG A 24 -13.85 -27.99 -14.11
N THR A 25 -13.96 -26.81 -14.69
CA THR A 25 -13.05 -25.68 -14.47
C THR A 25 -13.05 -25.23 -13.02
N LEU A 26 -14.24 -25.11 -12.41
CA LEU A 26 -14.36 -24.75 -10.99
C LEU A 26 -13.66 -25.76 -10.07
N ARG A 27 -13.82 -27.07 -10.31
CA ARG A 27 -13.11 -28.12 -9.55
C ARG A 27 -11.60 -28.00 -9.73
N PHE A 28 -11.15 -27.79 -10.96
CA PHE A 28 -9.74 -27.62 -11.29
C PHE A 28 -9.10 -26.42 -10.58
N TYR A 29 -9.78 -25.28 -10.52
CA TYR A 29 -9.28 -24.10 -9.79
C TYR A 29 -9.18 -24.36 -8.28
N ARG A 30 -10.18 -25.04 -7.70
CA ARG A 30 -10.14 -25.42 -6.29
C ARG A 30 -9.01 -26.40 -5.98
N GLU A 31 -8.76 -27.38 -6.84
CA GLU A 31 -7.64 -28.33 -6.71
C GLU A 31 -6.28 -27.62 -6.76
N ARG A 32 -6.19 -26.51 -7.51
CA ARG A 32 -5.02 -25.63 -7.55
C ARG A 32 -4.96 -24.60 -6.43
N LYS A 33 -5.84 -24.70 -5.42
CA LYS A 33 -5.93 -23.76 -4.28
C LYS A 33 -6.12 -22.30 -4.67
N LEU A 34 -6.68 -22.05 -5.86
CA LEU A 34 -7.00 -20.70 -6.33
C LEU A 34 -8.25 -20.10 -5.68
N LEU A 35 -8.98 -20.90 -4.93
CA LEU A 35 -10.19 -20.49 -4.22
C LEU A 35 -10.06 -20.89 -2.75
N PRO A 36 -10.55 -20.06 -1.81
CA PRO A 36 -10.68 -20.46 -0.43
C PRO A 36 -11.56 -21.73 -0.31
N PRO A 37 -11.37 -22.53 0.75
CA PRO A 37 -12.18 -23.71 0.96
C PRO A 37 -13.65 -23.33 1.20
N PRO A 38 -14.62 -23.97 0.52
CA PRO A 38 -16.03 -23.68 0.72
C PRO A 38 -16.51 -24.16 2.10
N ARG A 39 -17.56 -23.51 2.60
CA ARG A 39 -18.28 -23.98 3.79
C ARG A 39 -18.95 -25.30 3.48
N ARG A 40 -18.71 -26.33 4.30
CA ARG A 40 -19.31 -27.66 4.11
C ARG A 40 -20.44 -27.86 5.09
N GLU A 41 -21.60 -28.25 4.56
CA GLU A 41 -22.76 -28.63 5.36
C GLU A 41 -23.22 -30.02 4.90
N GLY A 42 -22.88 -31.04 5.69
CA GLY A 42 -23.00 -32.44 5.28
C GLY A 42 -22.18 -32.76 4.03
N ARG A 43 -22.86 -33.15 2.95
CA ARG A 43 -22.22 -33.47 1.64
C ARG A 43 -22.24 -32.29 0.67
N ILE A 44 -22.84 -31.16 1.04
CA ILE A 44 -23.02 -29.99 0.18
C ILE A 44 -21.91 -28.98 0.47
N ALA A 45 -21.29 -28.47 -0.60
CA ALA A 45 -20.34 -27.36 -0.55
C ALA A 45 -21.07 -26.07 -0.91
N TRP A 46 -21.05 -25.11 0.01
CA TRP A 46 -21.60 -23.78 -0.14
C TRP A 46 -20.47 -22.78 -0.38
N TYR A 47 -20.67 -21.95 -1.39
CA TYR A 47 -19.78 -20.87 -1.77
C TYR A 47 -20.49 -19.54 -1.57
N ASP A 48 -19.78 -18.49 -1.23
CA ASP A 48 -20.35 -17.15 -1.05
C ASP A 48 -19.99 -16.22 -2.22
N SER A 49 -20.33 -14.94 -2.09
CA SER A 49 -19.99 -13.89 -3.05
C SER A 49 -18.48 -13.71 -3.25
N ARG A 50 -17.65 -13.99 -2.24
CA ARG A 50 -16.19 -13.87 -2.31
C ARG A 50 -15.60 -14.88 -3.30
N HIS A 51 -16.13 -16.11 -3.28
CA HIS A 51 -15.75 -17.12 -4.26
C HIS A 51 -16.10 -16.69 -5.69
N LEU A 52 -17.25 -16.05 -5.90
CA LEU A 52 -17.65 -15.54 -7.21
C LEU A 52 -16.74 -14.37 -7.67
N ALA A 53 -16.41 -13.44 -6.77
CA ALA A 53 -15.49 -12.36 -7.06
C ALA A 53 -14.12 -12.90 -7.50
N ARG A 54 -13.53 -13.82 -6.71
CA ARG A 54 -12.23 -14.43 -7.03
C ARG A 54 -12.24 -15.18 -8.36
N LEU A 55 -13.34 -15.85 -8.72
CA LEU A 55 -13.48 -16.48 -10.04
C LEU A 55 -13.49 -15.47 -11.19
N ARG A 56 -14.16 -14.33 -11.03
CA ARG A 56 -14.16 -13.25 -12.02
C ARG A 56 -12.79 -12.63 -12.19
N THR A 57 -12.07 -12.45 -11.08
CA THR A 57 -10.67 -11.99 -11.10
C THR A 57 -9.74 -12.93 -11.83
N ILE A 58 -9.84 -14.24 -11.56
CA ILE A 58 -9.05 -15.23 -12.31
C ILE A 58 -9.36 -15.13 -13.81
N ALA A 59 -10.63 -15.02 -14.20
CA ALA A 59 -11.01 -14.89 -15.61
C ALA A 59 -10.43 -13.61 -16.25
N ALA A 60 -10.59 -12.47 -15.58
CA ALA A 60 -10.10 -11.18 -16.06
C ALA A 60 -8.57 -11.12 -16.20
N LEU A 61 -7.82 -11.75 -15.29
CA LEU A 61 -6.36 -11.83 -15.38
C LEU A 61 -5.92 -12.78 -16.50
N LEU A 62 -6.61 -13.90 -16.71
CA LEU A 62 -6.33 -14.80 -17.83
C LEU A 62 -6.56 -14.12 -19.18
N GLU A 63 -7.63 -13.31 -19.32
CA GLU A 63 -7.91 -12.53 -20.53
C GLU A 63 -6.81 -11.51 -20.86
N ARG A 64 -6.11 -11.02 -19.83
CA ARG A 64 -4.96 -10.10 -19.95
C ARG A 64 -3.63 -10.80 -20.21
N GLY A 65 -3.65 -12.13 -20.38
CA GLY A 65 -2.46 -12.92 -20.72
C GLY A 65 -1.67 -13.44 -19.52
N HIS A 66 -2.16 -13.25 -18.29
CA HIS A 66 -1.54 -13.89 -17.13
C HIS A 66 -1.72 -15.42 -17.20
N THR A 67 -0.75 -16.16 -16.68
CA THR A 67 -0.83 -17.62 -16.59
C THR A 67 -1.54 -18.03 -15.30
N LEU A 68 -2.20 -19.19 -15.32
CA LEU A 68 -2.88 -19.70 -14.12
C LEU A 68 -1.91 -19.96 -12.96
N THR A 69 -0.66 -20.33 -13.25
CA THR A 69 0.41 -20.45 -12.25
C THR A 69 0.75 -19.08 -11.66
N GLY A 70 0.99 -18.07 -12.51
CA GLY A 70 1.28 -16.71 -12.03
C GLY A 70 0.13 -16.12 -11.20
N ILE A 71 -1.13 -16.41 -11.54
CA ILE A 71 -2.29 -16.00 -10.74
C ILE A 71 -2.29 -16.71 -9.37
N ALA A 72 -1.91 -17.99 -9.31
CA ALA A 72 -1.81 -18.72 -8.04
C ALA A 72 -0.71 -18.16 -7.14
N ASP A 73 0.43 -17.82 -7.73
CA ASP A 73 1.57 -17.24 -7.03
C ASP A 73 1.20 -15.85 -6.50
N LEU A 74 0.60 -14.99 -7.35
CA LEU A 74 0.07 -13.67 -6.94
C LEU A 74 -0.91 -13.77 -5.78
N ALA A 75 -1.85 -14.72 -5.83
CA ALA A 75 -2.82 -14.92 -4.77
C ALA A 75 -2.18 -15.38 -3.45
N THR A 76 -1.17 -16.24 -3.54
CA THR A 76 -0.40 -16.69 -2.36
C THR A 76 0.39 -15.54 -1.75
N THR A 77 1.03 -14.72 -2.60
CA THR A 77 1.74 -13.51 -2.16
C THR A 77 0.80 -12.50 -1.51
N PHE A 78 -0.40 -12.31 -2.06
CA PHE A 78 -1.43 -11.46 -1.49
C PHE A 78 -1.83 -11.92 -0.08
N GLU A 79 -2.08 -13.22 0.13
CA GLU A 79 -2.42 -13.78 1.45
C GLU A 79 -1.30 -13.60 2.50
N SER A 80 -0.06 -13.34 2.07
CA SER A 80 1.09 -13.05 2.95
C SER A 80 1.38 -11.56 3.14
N GLY A 81 0.62 -10.67 2.50
CA GLY A 81 0.78 -9.23 2.61
C GLY A 81 0.50 -8.70 4.01
N ARG A 82 1.16 -7.59 4.39
CA ARG A 82 0.86 -6.89 5.64
C ARG A 82 -0.48 -6.16 5.54
N ASP A 83 -1.21 -6.16 6.66
CA ASP A 83 -2.48 -5.44 6.77
C ASP A 83 -2.25 -3.92 6.67
N VAL A 84 -3.17 -3.22 6.01
CA VAL A 84 -3.08 -1.77 5.81
C VAL A 84 -3.10 -1.00 7.14
N GLY A 85 -3.79 -1.51 8.16
CA GLY A 85 -3.84 -0.92 9.50
C GLY A 85 -2.48 -1.01 10.20
N GLU A 86 -1.77 -2.13 10.03
CA GLU A 86 -0.40 -2.28 10.55
C GLU A 86 0.59 -1.35 9.81
N LEU A 87 0.44 -1.21 8.49
CA LEU A 87 1.35 -0.40 7.67
C LEU A 87 1.16 1.12 7.86
N LEU A 88 -0.09 1.57 8.04
CA LEU A 88 -0.42 2.97 8.29
C LEU A 88 -0.32 3.37 9.77
N GLY A 89 0.02 2.43 10.66
CA GLY A 89 0.12 2.68 12.10
C GLY A 89 -1.22 2.92 12.78
N LEU A 90 -2.32 2.42 12.20
CA LEU A 90 -3.69 2.49 12.73
C LEU A 90 -4.02 1.28 13.63
N GLY A 91 -3.04 0.75 14.35
CA GLY A 91 -3.29 -0.32 15.33
C GLY A 91 -4.35 0.10 16.34
N GLU A 92 -5.14 -0.87 16.83
CA GLU A 92 -6.35 -0.73 17.65
C GLU A 92 -6.19 0.14 18.93
N ASP A 93 -4.96 0.51 19.31
CA ASP A 93 -4.63 1.37 20.46
C ASP A 93 -4.35 2.84 20.09
N SER A 94 -4.49 3.25 18.82
CA SER A 94 -4.20 4.62 18.35
C SER A 94 -5.45 5.51 18.30
N ALA A 95 -6.18 5.61 19.41
CA ALA A 95 -7.18 6.67 19.60
C ALA A 95 -6.57 8.08 19.65
N ASP A 96 -5.24 8.17 19.78
CA ASP A 96 -4.46 9.39 19.62
C ASP A 96 -4.01 9.55 18.16
N VAL A 97 -4.95 9.87 17.27
CA VAL A 97 -4.68 10.34 15.89
C VAL A 97 -4.12 11.77 15.96
N ALA A 98 -3.02 11.95 16.69
CA ALA A 98 -2.25 13.18 16.72
C ALA A 98 -1.35 13.20 15.48
N ALA A 99 -1.81 13.90 14.44
CA ALA A 99 -1.01 14.40 13.31
C ALA A 99 -0.04 13.37 12.67
N THR A 100 -0.57 12.41 11.92
CA THR A 100 0.25 11.62 10.99
C THR A 100 0.95 12.58 10.02
N TRP A 101 2.28 12.47 9.88
CA TRP A 101 3.08 13.29 8.97
C TRP A 101 2.78 13.03 7.47
N THR A 102 2.12 11.92 7.17
CA THR A 102 1.82 11.46 5.82
C THR A 102 0.51 12.05 5.29
N GLU A 103 0.58 12.74 4.14
CA GLU A 103 -0.57 13.26 3.38
C GLU A 103 -0.97 12.35 2.21
N GLU A 104 -0.37 11.16 2.14
CA GLU A 104 -0.65 10.23 1.06
C GLU A 104 -2.06 9.68 1.19
N THR A 105 -2.78 9.68 0.08
CA THR A 105 -4.14 9.14 -0.02
C THR A 105 -4.06 7.67 -0.42
N PRO A 106 -4.49 6.72 0.43
CA PRO A 106 -4.57 5.32 0.06
C PRO A 106 -5.61 5.10 -1.05
N VAL A 107 -5.35 4.13 -1.92
CA VAL A 107 -6.22 3.77 -3.04
C VAL A 107 -6.52 2.28 -2.94
N ARG A 108 -7.80 1.95 -2.79
CA ARG A 108 -8.27 0.57 -2.86
C ARG A 108 -8.45 0.17 -4.32
N LEU A 109 -7.91 -0.98 -4.66
CA LEU A 109 -7.86 -1.51 -6.01
C LEU A 109 -8.30 -2.97 -5.99
N THR A 110 -9.08 -3.35 -6.99
CA THR A 110 -9.23 -4.78 -7.32
C THR A 110 -7.96 -5.28 -8.00
N PRO A 111 -7.67 -6.58 -7.99
CA PRO A 111 -6.54 -7.13 -8.73
C PRO A 111 -6.61 -6.82 -10.24
N GLU A 112 -7.82 -6.70 -10.80
CA GLU A 112 -8.07 -6.27 -12.16
C GLU A 112 -7.67 -4.81 -12.38
N ASP A 113 -8.09 -3.90 -11.50
CA ASP A 113 -7.71 -2.48 -11.59
C ASP A 113 -6.18 -2.35 -11.54
N LEU A 114 -5.52 -3.05 -10.62
CA LEU A 114 -4.07 -3.03 -10.50
C LEU A 114 -3.39 -3.55 -11.79
N ALA A 115 -3.91 -4.63 -12.38
CA ALA A 115 -3.41 -5.15 -13.65
C ALA A 115 -3.60 -4.13 -14.80
N ASP A 116 -4.70 -3.38 -14.81
CA ASP A 116 -4.96 -2.33 -15.79
C ASP A 116 -4.00 -1.15 -15.66
N TYR A 117 -3.59 -0.78 -14.43
CA TYR A 117 -2.60 0.28 -14.21
C TYR A 117 -1.21 -0.05 -14.80
N PHE A 118 -0.81 -1.33 -14.78
CA PHE A 118 0.56 -1.75 -15.10
C PHE A 118 0.67 -2.71 -16.30
N ALA A 119 -0.42 -2.90 -17.06
CA ALA A 119 -0.45 -3.55 -18.37
C ALA A 119 0.38 -4.85 -18.51
N GLY A 120 0.23 -5.77 -17.54
CA GLY A 120 0.91 -7.07 -17.56
C GLY A 120 2.23 -7.15 -16.79
N GLU A 121 2.76 -6.02 -16.30
CA GLU A 121 3.92 -6.00 -15.40
C GLU A 121 3.59 -6.42 -13.96
N VAL A 122 2.31 -6.71 -13.66
CA VAL A 122 1.87 -7.28 -12.37
C VAL A 122 2.21 -8.77 -12.33
N THR A 123 3.50 -9.05 -12.17
CA THR A 123 4.05 -10.39 -11.92
C THR A 123 4.11 -10.69 -10.42
N PRO A 124 4.12 -11.96 -9.98
CA PRO A 124 4.32 -12.32 -8.57
C PRO A 124 5.53 -11.62 -7.93
N GLU A 125 6.64 -11.50 -8.65
CA GLU A 125 7.88 -10.91 -8.17
C GLU A 125 7.73 -9.40 -7.92
N ASN A 126 7.19 -8.66 -8.88
CA ASN A 126 6.90 -7.23 -8.73
C ASN A 126 5.88 -6.97 -7.63
N PHE A 127 4.85 -7.82 -7.52
CA PHE A 127 3.82 -7.70 -6.50
C PHE A 127 4.42 -7.91 -5.09
N ALA A 128 5.23 -8.96 -4.90
CA ALA A 128 5.96 -9.21 -3.67
C ALA A 128 6.89 -8.04 -3.32
N ALA A 129 7.66 -7.54 -4.29
CA ALA A 129 8.55 -6.40 -4.08
C ALA A 129 7.78 -5.13 -3.66
N ALA A 130 6.60 -4.88 -4.22
CA ALA A 130 5.76 -3.74 -3.83
C ALA A 130 5.19 -3.87 -2.41
N LEU A 131 4.83 -5.09 -1.97
CA LEU A 131 4.44 -5.37 -0.58
C LEU A 131 5.62 -5.20 0.40
N GLU A 132 6.79 -5.73 0.06
CA GLU A 132 8.01 -5.58 0.86
C GLU A 132 8.37 -4.11 1.08
N LEU A 133 8.31 -3.31 0.01
CA LEU A 133 8.54 -1.88 0.05
C LEU A 133 7.45 -1.12 0.79
N GLY A 134 6.34 -1.76 1.12
CA GLY A 134 5.17 -1.15 1.76
C GLY A 134 4.48 -0.13 0.85
N TYR A 135 4.54 -0.32 -0.47
CA TYR A 135 3.72 0.44 -1.41
C TYR A 135 2.33 -0.15 -1.56
N LEU A 136 2.24 -1.46 -1.43
CA LEU A 136 0.99 -2.21 -1.34
C LEU A 136 0.81 -2.74 0.08
N ALA A 137 -0.45 -2.83 0.48
CA ALA A 137 -0.95 -3.52 1.65
C ALA A 137 -2.22 -4.29 1.27
N THR A 138 -2.70 -5.12 2.18
CA THR A 138 -3.96 -5.85 2.04
C THR A 138 -4.99 -5.34 3.05
N ASP A 139 -6.25 -5.27 2.65
CA ASP A 139 -7.40 -5.02 3.52
C ASP A 139 -8.46 -6.08 3.21
N GLY A 140 -8.42 -7.19 3.96
CA GLY A 140 -9.22 -8.37 3.67
C GLY A 140 -8.93 -8.97 2.29
N GLU A 141 -9.83 -8.75 1.33
CA GLU A 141 -9.70 -9.22 -0.05
C GLU A 141 -9.32 -8.09 -1.04
N GLU A 142 -9.14 -6.86 -0.55
CA GLU A 142 -8.77 -5.71 -1.36
C GLU A 142 -7.26 -5.45 -1.32
N ILE A 143 -6.71 -5.00 -2.46
CA ILE A 143 -5.34 -4.48 -2.53
C ILE A 143 -5.41 -2.98 -2.22
N VAL A 144 -4.56 -2.50 -1.31
CA VAL A 144 -4.47 -1.08 -0.99
C VAL A 144 -3.09 -0.56 -1.40
N HIS A 145 -3.07 0.41 -2.31
CA HIS A 145 -1.86 1.18 -2.58
C HIS A 145 -1.79 2.38 -1.62
N ILE A 146 -0.70 2.56 -0.89
CA ILE A 146 -0.63 3.58 0.19
C ILE A 146 -0.63 5.03 -0.30
N SER A 147 -0.39 5.25 -1.59
CA SER A 147 -0.22 6.57 -2.18
C SER A 147 -0.78 6.63 -3.59
N ARG A 148 -1.80 7.47 -3.81
CA ARG A 148 -2.32 7.76 -5.16
C ARG A 148 -1.24 8.34 -6.08
N ARG A 149 -0.42 9.26 -5.56
CA ARG A 149 0.60 9.93 -6.36
C ARG A 149 1.68 8.95 -6.84
N LEU A 150 2.15 8.07 -5.97
CA LEU A 150 3.14 7.05 -6.35
C LEU A 150 2.55 6.03 -7.32
N LEU A 151 1.28 5.64 -7.16
CA LEU A 151 0.58 4.79 -8.13
C LEU A 151 0.57 5.42 -9.52
N ASP A 152 0.25 6.71 -9.61
CA ASP A 152 0.15 7.42 -10.90
C ASP A 152 1.49 7.60 -11.59
N VAL A 153 2.50 8.00 -10.83
CA VAL A 153 3.84 8.23 -11.36
C VAL A 153 4.46 6.92 -11.80
N SER A 154 4.35 5.85 -11.01
CA SER A 154 4.88 4.54 -11.39
C SER A 154 4.17 3.95 -12.61
N ALA A 155 2.85 4.06 -12.69
CA ALA A 155 2.08 3.64 -13.87
C ALA A 155 2.45 4.46 -15.12
N ALA A 156 2.70 5.77 -14.96
CA ALA A 156 3.18 6.61 -16.05
C ALA A 156 4.56 6.17 -16.57
N LEU A 157 5.51 5.88 -15.68
CA LEU A 157 6.83 5.37 -16.07
C LEU A 157 6.74 4.05 -16.83
N VAL A 158 5.87 3.14 -16.40
CA VAL A 158 5.64 1.86 -17.08
C VAL A 158 5.03 2.06 -18.47
N ARG A 159 4.11 3.02 -18.62
CA ARG A 159 3.55 3.38 -19.95
C ARG A 159 4.60 3.97 -20.90
N GLU A 160 5.63 4.64 -20.38
CA GLU A 160 6.80 5.09 -21.16
C GLU A 160 7.80 3.95 -21.45
N GLY A 161 7.49 2.71 -21.07
CA GLY A 161 8.29 1.52 -21.37
C GLY A 161 9.35 1.18 -20.32
N VAL A 162 9.35 1.85 -19.16
CA VAL A 162 10.25 1.50 -18.05
C VAL A 162 9.71 0.26 -17.35
N PRO A 163 10.44 -0.87 -17.27
CA PRO A 163 9.96 -2.07 -16.60
C PRO A 163 9.62 -1.81 -15.13
N LEU A 164 8.51 -2.37 -14.62
CA LEU A 164 8.07 -2.11 -13.25
C LEU A 164 9.11 -2.57 -12.22
N ALA A 165 9.83 -3.66 -12.50
CA ALA A 165 10.94 -4.13 -11.69
C ALA A 165 12.04 -3.06 -11.50
N ALA A 166 12.34 -2.28 -12.55
CA ALA A 166 13.32 -1.19 -12.49
C ALA A 166 12.79 -0.01 -11.67
N VAL A 167 11.51 0.34 -11.83
CA VAL A 167 10.84 1.37 -11.02
C VAL A 167 10.86 1.00 -9.54
N LEU A 168 10.50 -0.24 -9.19
CA LEU A 168 10.52 -0.73 -7.80
C LEU A 168 11.94 -0.77 -7.22
N LYS A 169 12.94 -1.15 -8.04
CA LYS A 169 14.35 -1.10 -7.65
C LYS A 169 14.80 0.33 -7.33
N ALA A 170 14.48 1.29 -8.19
CA ALA A 170 14.76 2.70 -7.95
C ALA A 170 14.03 3.20 -6.69
N GLY A 171 12.75 2.85 -6.52
CA GLY A 171 11.97 3.16 -5.33
C GLY A 171 12.61 2.65 -4.04
N ARG A 172 13.20 1.44 -4.05
CA ARG A 172 13.95 0.89 -2.91
C ARG A 172 15.14 1.77 -2.51
N GLU A 173 15.93 2.23 -3.47
CA GLU A 173 17.07 3.11 -3.20
C GLU A 173 16.60 4.50 -2.73
N VAL A 174 15.57 5.06 -3.37
CA VAL A 174 14.96 6.32 -2.93
C VAL A 174 14.47 6.20 -1.49
N ARG A 175 13.79 5.11 -1.11
CA ARG A 175 13.33 4.90 0.28
C ARG A 175 14.48 4.93 1.27
N LYS A 176 15.58 4.21 1.00
CA LYS A 176 16.78 4.24 1.87
C LYS A 176 17.27 5.67 2.12
N HIS A 177 17.40 6.46 1.05
CA HIS A 177 17.86 7.84 1.16
C HIS A 177 16.84 8.72 1.89
N THR A 178 15.54 8.59 1.60
CA THR A 178 14.50 9.36 2.30
C THR A 178 14.40 9.00 3.78
N THR A 179 14.66 7.76 4.18
CA THR A 179 14.74 7.37 5.59
C THR A 179 15.90 8.08 6.28
N ALA A 180 17.10 8.09 5.67
CA ALA A 180 18.23 8.85 6.20
C ALA A 180 17.94 10.36 6.30
N MET A 181 17.25 10.93 5.31
CA MET A 181 16.82 12.33 5.38
C MET A 181 15.79 12.57 6.50
N ALA A 182 14.83 11.66 6.66
CA ALA A 182 13.83 11.75 7.72
C ALA A 182 14.46 11.68 9.11
N GLU A 183 15.49 10.86 9.30
CA GLU A 183 16.28 10.81 10.54
C GLU A 183 16.94 12.16 10.85
N ILE A 184 17.55 12.82 9.84
CA ILE A 184 18.14 14.15 9.99
C ILE A 184 17.09 15.17 10.45
N PHE A 185 15.94 15.22 9.78
CA PHE A 185 14.87 16.15 10.16
C PHE A 185 14.28 15.83 11.53
N THR A 186 14.08 14.55 11.84
CA THR A 186 13.54 14.12 13.14
C THR A 186 14.50 14.46 14.28
N ASP A 187 15.80 14.30 14.08
CA ASP A 187 16.82 14.66 15.07
C ASP A 187 16.93 16.19 15.27
N MET A 188 16.86 16.96 14.18
CA MET A 188 16.81 18.41 14.23
C MET A 188 15.60 18.90 15.02
N VAL A 189 14.42 18.34 14.75
CA VAL A 189 13.18 18.66 15.47
C VAL A 189 13.30 18.27 16.94
N ARG A 190 13.77 17.06 17.26
CA ARG A 190 13.95 16.63 18.66
C ARG A 190 14.88 17.57 19.42
N THR A 191 16.03 17.87 18.84
CA THR A 191 17.07 18.72 19.46
C THR A 191 16.58 20.15 19.72
N HIS A 192 15.78 20.73 18.82
CA HIS A 192 15.38 22.13 18.90
C HIS A 192 13.96 22.37 19.41
N MET A 193 13.11 21.35 19.46
CA MET A 193 11.71 21.46 19.94
C MET A 193 11.50 20.86 21.33
N SER A 194 12.37 19.95 21.79
CA SER A 194 12.38 19.49 23.18
C SER A 194 13.15 20.49 24.05
N GLY A 195 12.57 21.67 24.22
CA GLY A 195 12.97 22.58 25.28
C GLY A 195 12.46 22.05 26.63
N ASP A 196 13.20 21.15 27.28
CA ASP A 196 13.26 21.15 28.74
C ASP A 196 14.57 20.56 29.28
N ALA A 197 15.19 21.31 30.19
CA ALA A 197 16.42 20.98 30.88
C ALA A 197 16.21 19.86 31.91
N PRO A 198 17.25 19.15 32.39
CA PRO A 198 17.12 18.27 33.55
C PRO A 198 16.85 19.12 34.80
N GLY A 199 15.57 19.24 35.20
CA GLY A 199 15.16 20.07 36.33
C GLY A 199 13.70 19.92 36.74
N ASP A 200 13.48 18.95 37.62
CA ASP A 200 12.39 18.85 38.61
C ASP A 200 10.96 18.47 38.16
N ALA A 201 10.47 17.40 38.77
CA ALA A 201 9.15 16.84 38.56
C ALA A 201 8.17 17.43 39.56
N THR A 202 7.27 18.33 39.14
CA THR A 202 5.87 18.46 39.63
C THR A 202 5.17 19.73 39.09
N ASN A 203 4.54 19.63 37.91
CA ASN A 203 3.19 20.12 37.58
C ASN A 203 3.00 20.21 36.07
N GLY A 204 1.82 19.79 35.59
CA GLY A 204 1.40 19.94 34.21
C GLY A 204 1.26 21.41 33.80
N ALA A 205 1.47 21.64 32.49
CA ALA A 205 1.59 22.91 31.78
C ALA A 205 3.01 23.52 31.80
N THR A 206 3.88 23.00 30.94
CA THR A 206 5.12 23.68 30.51
C THR A 206 4.73 25.04 29.91
N ARG A 207 5.25 26.13 30.47
CA ARG A 207 5.14 27.48 29.94
C ARG A 207 6.55 27.96 29.60
N ASP A 208 6.70 28.70 28.51
CA ASP A 208 8.00 29.32 28.19
C ASP A 208 8.32 30.49 29.14
N ALA A 209 9.57 30.99 29.09
CA ALA A 209 10.04 32.11 29.91
C ALA A 209 9.29 33.44 29.69
N THR A 210 8.34 33.48 28.74
CA THR A 210 7.52 34.63 28.38
C THR A 210 6.05 34.45 28.78
N GLY A 211 5.68 33.29 29.37
CA GLY A 211 4.33 32.98 29.80
C GLY A 211 3.42 32.45 28.69
N ASN A 212 3.96 32.13 27.52
CA ASN A 212 3.19 31.58 26.40
C ASN A 212 3.05 30.06 26.58
N ALA A 213 1.89 29.52 26.20
CA ALA A 213 1.69 28.08 26.13
C ALA A 213 2.69 27.50 25.12
N THR A 214 3.47 26.49 25.52
CA THR A 214 4.24 25.70 24.57
C THR A 214 3.27 25.13 23.54
N GLU A 215 3.49 25.45 22.27
CA GLU A 215 2.63 24.98 21.19
C GLU A 215 2.57 23.45 21.24
N ALA A 216 1.36 22.90 21.14
CA ALA A 216 1.17 21.47 21.13
C ALA A 216 2.06 20.86 20.03
N PRO A 217 2.79 19.75 20.31
CA PRO A 217 3.73 19.16 19.36
C PRO A 217 3.11 18.96 17.97
N ALA A 218 1.84 18.53 17.89
CA ALA A 218 1.09 18.41 16.63
C ALA A 218 1.07 19.69 15.76
N ALA A 219 0.82 20.87 16.35
CA ALA A 219 0.76 22.14 15.62
C ALA A 219 2.12 22.62 15.10
N SER A 220 3.21 22.12 15.69
CA SER A 220 4.57 22.36 15.22
C SER A 220 4.93 21.45 14.05
N LEU A 221 4.51 20.19 14.07
CA LEU A 221 4.72 19.23 12.98
C LEU A 221 4.01 19.69 11.70
N GLU A 222 2.78 20.22 11.83
CA GLU A 222 2.02 20.78 10.71
C GLU A 222 2.74 21.94 10.00
N ARG A 223 3.46 22.79 10.76
CA ARG A 223 4.23 23.91 10.21
C ARG A 223 5.56 23.50 9.59
N LEU A 224 6.24 22.52 10.18
CA LEU A 224 7.57 22.08 9.73
C LEU A 224 7.52 21.18 8.49
N ARG A 225 6.44 20.42 8.33
CA ARG A 225 6.26 19.50 7.20
C ARG A 225 6.44 20.14 5.81
N PRO A 226 5.77 21.24 5.43
CA PRO A 226 5.96 21.85 4.11
C PRO A 226 7.38 22.40 3.88
N LEU A 227 8.05 22.86 4.96
CA LEU A 227 9.44 23.34 4.87
C LEU A 227 10.40 22.19 4.58
N ALA A 228 10.28 21.07 5.31
CA ALA A 228 11.11 19.88 5.06
C ALA A 228 10.93 19.35 3.62
N LYS A 229 9.68 19.29 3.13
CA LYS A 229 9.40 18.91 1.73
C LYS A 229 10.11 19.82 0.72
N SER A 230 10.04 21.14 0.94
CA SER A 230 10.65 22.13 0.05
C SER A 230 12.18 22.01 0.01
N VAL A 231 12.82 21.75 1.16
CA VAL A 231 14.28 21.52 1.23
C VAL A 231 14.67 20.28 0.43
N VAL A 232 13.94 19.17 0.61
CA VAL A 232 14.19 17.91 -0.12
C VAL A 232 14.07 18.12 -1.63
N GLU A 233 13.01 18.79 -2.07
CA GLU A 233 12.75 19.06 -3.49
C GLU A 233 13.84 19.95 -4.13
N ALA A 234 14.25 21.01 -3.42
CA ALA A 234 15.32 21.90 -3.88
C ALA A 234 16.67 21.17 -3.96
N GLU A 235 17.05 20.41 -2.92
CA GLU A 235 18.30 19.64 -2.89
C GLU A 235 18.34 18.57 -3.98
N LEU A 236 17.21 17.87 -4.21
CA LEU A 236 17.12 16.90 -5.30
C LEU A 236 17.30 17.57 -6.66
N SER A 237 16.63 18.70 -6.91
CA SER A 237 16.76 19.45 -8.15
C SER A 237 18.19 19.91 -8.40
N MET A 238 18.85 20.49 -7.37
CA MET A 238 20.25 20.91 -7.45
C MET A 238 21.22 19.74 -7.62
N ALA A 239 20.94 18.57 -7.05
CA ALA A 239 21.75 17.36 -7.24
C ALA A 239 21.64 16.85 -8.68
N LEU A 240 20.44 16.80 -9.25
CA LEU A 240 20.20 16.40 -10.63
C LEU A 240 20.92 17.34 -11.61
N ASP A 241 20.83 18.65 -11.41
CA ASP A 241 21.53 19.64 -12.24
C ASP A 241 23.05 19.46 -12.24
N ARG A 242 23.64 19.16 -11.07
CA ARG A 242 25.08 18.90 -10.94
C ARG A 242 25.50 17.64 -11.71
N LEU A 243 24.72 16.57 -11.62
CA LEU A 243 24.99 15.31 -12.31
C LEU A 243 24.85 15.46 -13.84
N MET A 244 23.77 16.10 -14.30
CA MET A 244 23.55 16.31 -15.74
C MET A 244 24.64 17.20 -16.39
N ARG A 245 25.21 18.15 -15.66
CA ARG A 245 26.35 18.94 -16.16
C ARG A 245 27.61 18.09 -16.26
N ALA A 246 27.90 17.30 -15.22
CA ALA A 246 29.07 16.42 -15.21
C ALA A 246 29.05 15.37 -16.34
N GLU A 247 27.86 14.83 -16.70
CA GLU A 247 27.72 13.92 -17.84
C GLU A 247 27.90 14.61 -19.20
N LYS A 248 27.53 15.88 -19.34
CA LYS A 248 27.73 16.63 -20.59
C LYS A 248 29.20 17.03 -20.82
N ASP A 249 29.96 17.15 -19.74
CA ASP A 249 31.37 17.52 -19.76
C ASP A 249 32.31 16.29 -19.86
N ALA A 250 31.77 15.07 -19.83
CA ALA A 250 32.49 13.79 -19.92
C ALA A 250 32.47 13.18 -21.33
#